data_AF-A0AAV9AKW7-F1
#
_entry.id   AF-A0AAV9AKW7-F1
#
_cell.length_a   1.000
_cell.length_b   1.000
_cell.length_c   1.000
_cell.angle_alpha   90.00
_cell.angle_beta   90.00
_cell.angle_gamma   90.00
#
_symmetry.space_group_name_H-M   'P 1'
#
loop_
_entity.id
_entity.type
_entity.pdbx_description
1 polymer ?
#
loop_
_entity_poly.entity_id
_entity_poly.type
_entity_poly.pdbx_seq_one_letter_code
_entity_poly.pdbx_strand_id
1 'polypeptide(L)'
;MLTKQSIIKDSVGLRVEVLKLDLSSLKSVRAFVDEFLALDLPLNMLINNAGVMFCPYQLSEDKIELQFATNHLGHFHLTNLLLDKMKRTAKETGIEGRIVNLASIAHRYTYNKGIRFDKLNDNSGYSDKKAYGQSKLANILHANELSRRLQEERANITVNSVHPGVIMTNLMRHSTHLMRLLKVFSFFIWKNVPQGAATTCFVALHPSLEGVTGKYFFDCNETHPSALAQNGELAKELWDFSNKLVKAAELS
;
A
#
# COMPACT_ATOMS: atom_id res chain seq x y z
N MET A 1 11.23 7.79 17.21
CA MET A 1 12.13 7.55 18.36
C MET A 1 11.44 6.71 19.44
N LEU A 2 10.29 7.13 20.00
CA LEU A 2 9.58 6.38 21.06
C LEU A 2 9.09 4.98 20.62
N THR A 3 8.54 4.83 19.41
CA THR A 3 8.08 3.52 18.90
C THR A 3 9.21 2.51 18.75
N LYS A 4 10.40 2.94 18.27
CA LYS A 4 11.59 2.08 18.14
C LYS A 4 12.02 1.54 19.50
N GLN A 5 12.06 2.40 20.52
CA GLN A 5 12.42 2.01 21.88
C GLN A 5 11.44 1.00 22.48
N SER A 6 10.13 1.16 22.21
CA SER A 6 9.11 0.19 22.65
C SER A 6 9.30 -1.19 22.01
N ILE A 7 9.57 -1.25 20.69
CA ILE A 7 9.76 -2.53 19.98
C ILE A 7 11.01 -3.26 20.49
N ILE A 8 12.12 -2.54 20.67
CA ILE A 8 13.39 -3.14 21.12
C ILE A 8 13.28 -3.66 22.57
N LYS A 9 12.51 -2.97 23.43
CA LYS A 9 12.32 -3.36 24.83
C LYS A 9 11.66 -4.74 24.96
N ASP A 10 10.74 -5.06 24.05
CA ASP A 10 9.92 -6.27 24.12
C ASP A 10 10.50 -7.43 23.28
N SER A 11 11.70 -7.28 22.69
CA SER A 11 12.29 -8.29 21.80
C SER A 11 13.82 -8.29 21.81
N VAL A 12 14.40 -9.26 22.50
CA VAL A 12 15.86 -9.44 22.63
C VAL A 12 16.45 -9.85 21.28
N GLY A 13 17.48 -9.13 20.81
CA GLY A 13 18.22 -9.45 19.58
C GLY A 13 17.64 -8.88 18.28
N LEU A 14 16.52 -8.15 18.31
CA LEU A 14 16.00 -7.46 17.12
C LEU A 14 16.81 -6.21 16.79
N ARG A 15 17.30 -6.14 15.55
CA ARG A 15 17.84 -4.90 14.97
C ARG A 15 16.71 -4.14 14.27
N VAL A 16 16.45 -2.91 14.72
CA VAL A 16 15.43 -2.02 14.14
C VAL A 16 16.13 -0.79 13.58
N GLU A 17 16.04 -0.57 12.26
CA GLU A 17 16.47 0.66 11.61
C GLU A 17 15.28 1.58 11.34
N VAL A 18 15.48 2.88 11.44
CA VAL A 18 14.44 3.89 11.19
C VAL A 18 14.99 4.89 10.21
N LEU A 19 14.42 4.87 9.00
CA LEU A 19 14.77 5.78 7.92
C LEU A 19 13.59 6.71 7.64
N LYS A 20 13.86 7.90 7.13
CA LYS A 20 12.82 8.89 6.83
C LYS A 20 12.13 8.53 5.51
N LEU A 21 10.80 8.49 5.51
CA LEU A 21 10.00 8.28 4.32
C LEU A 21 8.73 9.14 4.36
N ASP A 22 8.54 9.95 3.33
CA ASP A 22 7.27 10.63 3.05
C ASP A 22 6.75 10.14 1.69
N LEU A 23 5.68 9.34 1.72
CA LEU A 23 5.10 8.74 0.52
C LEU A 23 4.35 9.76 -0.37
N SER A 24 4.11 10.97 0.13
CA SER A 24 3.51 12.06 -0.66
C SER A 24 4.54 12.87 -1.47
N SER A 25 5.82 12.46 -1.43
CA SER A 25 6.92 13.09 -2.15
C SER A 25 7.78 12.02 -2.82
N LEU A 26 7.77 11.93 -4.15
CA LEU A 26 8.57 10.92 -4.87
C LEU A 26 10.08 11.11 -4.67
N LYS A 27 10.51 12.36 -4.46
CA LYS A 27 11.89 12.67 -4.05
C LYS A 27 12.24 12.06 -2.69
N SER A 28 11.33 12.13 -1.73
CA SER A 28 11.50 11.52 -0.41
C SER A 28 11.55 9.99 -0.51
N VAL A 29 10.72 9.38 -1.37
CA VAL A 29 10.77 7.94 -1.66
C VAL A 29 12.13 7.51 -2.21
N ARG A 30 12.69 8.24 -3.17
CA ARG A 30 14.02 7.95 -3.72
C ARG A 30 15.12 8.06 -2.67
N ALA A 31 15.12 9.14 -1.89
CA ALA A 31 16.08 9.33 -0.81
C ALA A 31 16.03 8.19 0.23
N PHE A 32 14.84 7.73 0.60
CA PHE A 32 14.66 6.56 1.46
C PHE A 32 15.28 5.29 0.84
N VAL A 33 15.05 5.05 -0.45
CA VAL A 33 15.59 3.88 -1.13
C VAL A 33 17.12 3.92 -1.17
N ASP A 34 17.71 5.08 -1.49
CA ASP A 34 19.17 5.24 -1.51
C ASP A 34 19.77 4.96 -0.12
N GLU A 35 19.16 5.50 0.94
CA GLU A 35 19.57 5.26 2.33
C GLU A 35 19.40 3.79 2.72
N PHE A 36 18.30 3.15 2.35
CA PHE A 36 18.06 1.73 2.61
C PHE A 36 19.07 0.82 1.89
N LEU A 37 19.33 1.08 0.60
CA LEU A 37 20.27 0.29 -0.18
C LEU A 37 21.71 0.43 0.35
N ALA A 38 22.08 1.59 0.90
CA ALA A 38 23.37 1.81 1.53
C ALA A 38 23.59 0.99 2.81
N LEU A 39 22.53 0.47 3.44
CA LEU A 39 22.64 -0.46 4.58
C LEU A 39 23.13 -1.85 4.17
N ASP A 40 23.04 -2.17 2.87
CA ASP A 40 23.37 -3.47 2.28
C ASP A 40 22.74 -4.69 2.97
N LEU A 41 21.50 -4.52 3.45
CA LEU A 41 20.74 -5.59 4.08
C LEU A 41 19.92 -6.38 3.05
N PRO A 42 19.68 -7.69 3.23
CA PRO A 42 18.73 -8.44 2.41
C PRO A 42 17.31 -7.87 2.56
N LEU A 43 16.52 -7.93 1.48
CA LEU A 43 15.11 -7.51 1.49
C LEU A 43 14.20 -8.67 1.07
N ASN A 44 13.69 -9.42 2.05
CA ASN A 44 12.78 -10.54 1.82
C ASN A 44 11.31 -10.09 1.79
N MET A 45 10.94 -9.03 2.49
CA MET A 45 9.55 -8.61 2.64
C MET A 45 9.39 -7.10 2.49
N LEU A 46 8.34 -6.68 1.77
CA LEU A 46 7.91 -5.29 1.68
C LEU A 46 6.42 -5.18 2.03
N ILE A 47 6.10 -4.42 3.08
CA ILE A 47 4.72 -4.19 3.50
C ILE A 47 4.35 -2.73 3.22
N ASN A 48 3.59 -2.52 2.16
CA ASN A 48 3.03 -1.23 1.77
C ASN A 48 1.80 -0.92 2.64
N ASN A 49 2.06 -0.57 3.90
CA ASN A 49 1.04 -0.40 4.95
C ASN A 49 0.51 1.03 5.10
N ALA A 50 1.36 2.03 4.86
CA ALA A 50 1.04 3.40 5.19
C ALA A 50 -0.18 3.93 4.41
N GLY A 51 -0.77 5.01 4.90
CA GLY A 51 -1.79 5.71 4.13
C GLY A 51 -2.42 6.87 4.89
N VAL A 52 -3.18 7.65 4.15
CA VAL A 52 -4.05 8.73 4.61
C VAL A 52 -5.48 8.46 4.16
N MET A 53 -6.47 9.00 4.88
CA MET A 53 -7.88 8.67 4.67
C MET A 53 -8.77 9.88 4.90
N PHE A 54 -9.75 10.07 4.01
CA PHE A 54 -10.78 11.10 4.09
C PHE A 54 -10.21 12.52 4.26
N CYS A 55 -9.08 12.77 3.59
CA CYS A 55 -8.47 14.08 3.57
C CYS A 55 -9.35 15.06 2.78
N PRO A 56 -9.42 16.34 3.18
CA PRO A 56 -9.83 17.41 2.27
C PRO A 56 -9.00 17.37 0.99
N TYR A 57 -9.55 17.92 -0.10
CA TYR A 57 -8.79 18.00 -1.35
C TYR A 57 -7.48 18.77 -1.11
N GLN A 58 -6.38 18.12 -1.46
CA GLN A 58 -5.04 18.69 -1.40
C GLN A 58 -4.18 17.98 -2.45
N LEU A 59 -3.21 18.71 -2.98
CA LEU A 59 -2.16 18.15 -3.82
C LEU A 59 -0.90 17.87 -3.00
N SER A 60 -0.23 16.78 -3.34
CA SER A 60 1.09 16.41 -2.85
C SER A 60 2.18 17.36 -3.37
N GLU A 61 3.43 17.16 -2.94
CA GLU A 61 4.58 17.93 -3.46
C GLU A 61 4.67 17.80 -4.99
N ASP A 62 4.45 16.58 -5.50
CA ASP A 62 4.45 16.20 -6.92
C ASP A 62 3.16 16.61 -7.68
N LYS A 63 2.31 17.46 -7.08
CA LYS A 63 1.06 17.97 -7.68
C LYS A 63 0.02 16.90 -8.01
N ILE A 64 -0.05 15.84 -7.20
CA ILE A 64 -1.01 14.74 -7.37
C ILE A 64 -1.96 14.72 -6.17
N GLU A 65 -3.24 14.38 -6.40
CA GLU A 65 -4.22 14.24 -5.32
C GLU A 65 -3.66 13.41 -4.16
N LEU A 66 -3.73 13.96 -2.95
CA LEU A 66 -2.95 13.50 -1.80
C LEU A 66 -3.18 12.04 -1.42
N GLN A 67 -4.43 11.55 -1.44
CA GLN A 67 -4.72 10.16 -1.08
C GLN A 67 -4.19 9.19 -2.13
N PHE A 68 -4.33 9.50 -3.41
CA PHE A 68 -3.75 8.70 -4.49
C PHE A 68 -2.21 8.74 -4.48
N ALA A 69 -1.63 9.93 -4.30
CA ALA A 69 -0.19 10.13 -4.21
C ALA A 69 0.41 9.28 -3.08
N THR A 70 -0.14 9.40 -1.86
CA THR A 70 0.40 8.74 -0.68
C THR A 70 0.10 7.24 -0.65
N ASN A 71 -1.16 6.85 -0.90
CA ASN A 71 -1.59 5.47 -0.65
C ASN A 71 -1.22 4.52 -1.77
N HIS A 72 -1.09 5.03 -3.01
CA HIS A 72 -0.79 4.24 -4.20
C HIS A 72 0.52 4.65 -4.86
N LEU A 73 0.65 5.89 -5.33
CA LEU A 73 1.79 6.26 -6.19
C LEU A 73 3.16 6.19 -5.48
N GLY A 74 3.23 6.66 -4.23
CA GLY A 74 4.43 6.56 -3.40
C GLY A 74 4.84 5.11 -3.16
N HIS A 75 3.88 4.21 -2.87
CA HIS A 75 4.16 2.78 -2.73
C HIS A 75 4.53 2.13 -4.07
N PHE A 76 3.85 2.49 -5.16
CA PHE A 76 4.17 2.02 -6.49
C PHE A 76 5.62 2.35 -6.86
N HIS A 77 6.05 3.59 -6.63
CA HIS A 77 7.42 4.01 -6.89
C HIS A 77 8.41 3.31 -5.96
N LEU A 78 8.13 3.27 -4.65
CA LEU A 78 8.95 2.58 -3.65
C LEU A 78 9.17 1.11 -4.02
N THR A 79 8.09 0.39 -4.33
CA THR A 79 8.15 -1.01 -4.74
C THR A 79 9.02 -1.17 -5.98
N ASN A 80 8.78 -0.39 -7.05
CA ASN A 80 9.56 -0.51 -8.28
C ASN A 80 11.06 -0.26 -8.06
N LEU A 81 11.44 0.71 -7.23
CA LEU A 81 12.84 0.98 -6.93
C LEU A 81 13.51 -0.12 -6.08
N LEU A 82 12.75 -0.86 -5.26
CA LEU A 82 13.26 -1.94 -4.42
C LEU A 82 13.20 -3.33 -5.06
N LEU A 83 12.48 -3.49 -6.17
CA LEU A 83 12.27 -4.80 -6.83
C LEU A 83 13.59 -5.51 -7.15
N ASP A 84 14.60 -4.80 -7.66
CA ASP A 84 15.87 -5.43 -8.03
C ASP A 84 16.65 -5.93 -6.80
N LYS A 85 16.56 -5.25 -5.65
CA LYS A 85 17.15 -5.74 -4.39
C LYS A 85 16.38 -6.96 -3.88
N MET A 86 15.05 -6.99 -3.99
CA MET A 86 14.24 -8.16 -3.64
C MET A 86 14.57 -9.36 -4.52
N LYS A 87 14.64 -9.18 -5.85
CA LYS A 87 14.97 -10.26 -6.80
C LYS A 87 16.35 -10.85 -6.53
N ARG A 88 17.36 -9.99 -6.29
CA ARG A 88 18.71 -10.43 -5.91
C ARG A 88 18.70 -11.19 -4.59
N THR A 89 18.05 -10.65 -3.56
CA THR A 89 17.94 -11.30 -2.24
C THR A 89 17.30 -12.69 -2.38
N ALA A 90 16.20 -12.81 -3.12
CA ALA A 90 15.50 -14.09 -3.30
C ALA A 90 16.37 -15.11 -4.06
N LYS A 91 17.13 -14.67 -5.06
CA LYS A 91 18.06 -15.52 -5.81
C LYS A 91 19.24 -15.99 -4.96
N GLU A 92 19.83 -15.10 -4.17
CA GLU A 92 21.02 -15.40 -3.35
C GLU A 92 20.70 -16.26 -2.14
N THR A 93 19.54 -16.02 -1.50
CA THR A 93 19.15 -16.73 -0.28
C THR A 93 18.28 -17.96 -0.54
N GLY A 94 17.67 -18.06 -1.71
CA GLY A 94 16.65 -19.07 -2.01
C GLY A 94 15.30 -18.83 -1.31
N ILE A 95 15.18 -17.76 -0.52
CA ILE A 95 13.96 -17.41 0.22
C ILE A 95 13.04 -16.59 -0.69
N GLU A 96 11.78 -17.03 -0.83
CA GLU A 96 10.74 -16.30 -1.57
C GLU A 96 10.56 -14.87 -1.02
N GLY A 97 10.59 -13.88 -1.92
CA GLY A 97 10.26 -12.50 -1.58
C GLY A 97 8.74 -12.30 -1.46
N ARG A 98 8.27 -11.49 -0.50
CA ARG A 98 6.83 -11.24 -0.31
C ARG A 98 6.51 -9.76 -0.24
N ILE A 99 5.61 -9.30 -1.11
CA ILE A 99 5.10 -7.93 -1.12
C ILE A 99 3.62 -7.94 -0.71
N VAL A 100 3.28 -7.12 0.28
CA VAL A 100 1.90 -7.00 0.80
C VAL A 100 1.39 -5.57 0.66
N ASN A 101 0.35 -5.39 -0.15
CA ASN A 101 -0.29 -4.09 -0.35
C ASN A 101 -1.55 -3.96 0.51
N LEU A 102 -1.58 -2.98 1.43
CA LEU A 102 -2.78 -2.74 2.22
C LEU A 102 -3.86 -2.01 1.42
N ALA A 103 -4.95 -2.74 1.19
CA ALA A 103 -6.19 -2.26 0.63
C ALA A 103 -7.23 -1.98 1.74
N SER A 104 -8.51 -1.92 1.37
CA SER A 104 -9.62 -1.71 2.30
C SER A 104 -10.93 -2.13 1.64
N ILE A 105 -11.96 -2.46 2.41
CA ILE A 105 -13.33 -2.59 1.89
C ILE A 105 -13.80 -1.33 1.13
N ALA A 106 -13.22 -0.17 1.44
CA ALA A 106 -13.45 1.08 0.73
C ALA A 106 -13.14 1.00 -0.78
N HIS A 107 -12.34 0.03 -1.25
CA HIS A 107 -12.12 -0.18 -2.69
C HIS A 107 -13.42 -0.42 -3.48
N ARG A 108 -14.48 -0.90 -2.80
CA ARG A 108 -15.82 -1.06 -3.38
C ARG A 108 -16.58 0.25 -3.52
N TYR A 109 -16.19 1.29 -2.78
CA TYR A 109 -16.80 2.62 -2.80
C TYR A 109 -15.85 3.63 -3.47
N THR A 110 -15.79 3.56 -4.79
CA THR A 110 -14.95 4.44 -5.62
C THR A 110 -15.80 5.17 -6.68
N TYR A 111 -15.17 5.95 -7.55
CA TYR A 111 -15.82 6.58 -8.70
C TYR A 111 -16.31 5.54 -9.71
N ASN A 112 -17.25 5.93 -10.58
CA ASN A 112 -17.98 4.99 -11.46
C ASN A 112 -17.07 4.10 -12.34
N LYS A 113 -15.91 4.61 -12.77
CA LYS A 113 -14.92 3.87 -13.57
C LYS A 113 -13.76 3.29 -12.76
N GLY A 114 -13.85 3.31 -11.43
CA GLY A 114 -12.77 2.88 -10.55
C GLY A 114 -11.71 3.96 -10.35
N ILE A 115 -10.95 4.29 -11.40
CA ILE A 115 -9.88 5.29 -11.38
C ILE A 115 -10.25 6.48 -12.27
N ARG A 116 -10.02 7.70 -11.79
CA ARG A 116 -10.23 8.95 -12.55
C ARG A 116 -8.96 9.38 -13.29
N PHE A 117 -8.52 8.62 -14.29
CA PHE A 117 -7.28 8.91 -15.03
C PHE A 117 -7.18 10.37 -15.53
N ASP A 118 -8.22 10.89 -16.16
CA ASP A 118 -8.22 12.25 -16.73
C ASP A 118 -8.58 13.36 -15.72
N LYS A 119 -9.05 12.97 -14.53
CA LYS A 119 -9.62 13.90 -13.54
C LYS A 119 -9.11 13.62 -12.13
N LEU A 120 -7.90 13.07 -12.02
CA LEU A 120 -7.32 12.68 -10.74
C LEU A 120 -7.22 13.88 -9.81
N ASN A 121 -6.77 15.02 -10.35
CA ASN A 121 -6.57 16.27 -9.63
C ASN A 121 -7.78 17.22 -9.71
N ASP A 122 -8.95 16.78 -10.19
CA ASP A 122 -10.12 17.65 -10.29
C ASP A 122 -10.81 17.85 -8.93
N ASN A 123 -10.64 19.05 -8.37
CA ASN A 123 -11.25 19.46 -7.10
C ASN A 123 -12.79 19.48 -7.15
N SER A 124 -13.39 19.89 -8.27
CA SER A 124 -14.84 20.08 -8.37
C SER A 124 -15.63 18.78 -8.20
N GLY A 125 -15.06 17.67 -8.68
CA GLY A 125 -15.62 16.33 -8.53
C GLY A 125 -15.05 15.53 -7.35
N TYR A 126 -14.24 16.15 -6.48
CA TYR A 126 -13.57 15.45 -5.39
C TYR A 126 -14.55 15.00 -4.31
N SER A 127 -14.50 13.71 -3.98
CA SER A 127 -15.10 13.16 -2.76
C SER A 127 -13.99 12.47 -1.98
N ASP A 128 -13.77 12.93 -0.76
CA ASP A 128 -12.81 12.37 0.20
C ASP A 128 -12.92 10.84 0.35
N LYS A 129 -14.16 10.31 0.42
CA LYS A 129 -14.45 8.88 0.52
C LYS A 129 -14.18 8.13 -0.78
N LYS A 130 -14.60 8.67 -1.92
CA LYS A 130 -14.36 8.02 -3.23
C LYS A 130 -12.90 8.08 -3.64
N ALA A 131 -12.17 9.15 -3.30
CA ALA A 131 -10.73 9.27 -3.49
C ALA A 131 -9.98 8.23 -2.63
N TYR A 132 -10.40 8.06 -1.38
CA TYR A 132 -9.86 6.98 -0.54
C TYR A 132 -10.12 5.60 -1.17
N GLY A 133 -11.36 5.33 -1.57
CA GLY A 133 -11.76 4.08 -2.23
C GLY A 133 -10.99 3.82 -3.53
N GLN A 134 -10.81 4.84 -4.35
CA GLN A 134 -9.97 4.80 -5.55
C GLN A 134 -8.54 4.39 -5.22
N SER A 135 -7.93 5.00 -4.20
CA SER A 135 -6.56 4.67 -3.79
C SER A 135 -6.42 3.23 -3.29
N LYS A 136 -7.45 2.70 -2.61
CA LYS A 136 -7.46 1.32 -2.12
C LYS A 136 -7.80 0.30 -3.20
N LEU A 137 -8.59 0.68 -4.22
CA LEU A 137 -8.74 -0.08 -5.45
C LEU A 137 -7.41 -0.16 -6.21
N ALA A 138 -6.70 0.95 -6.32
CA ALA A 138 -5.41 1.03 -6.99
C ALA A 138 -4.37 0.07 -6.35
N ASN A 139 -4.36 -0.08 -5.04
CA ASN A 139 -3.49 -1.04 -4.34
C ASN A 139 -3.74 -2.51 -4.71
N ILE A 140 -5.00 -2.90 -4.95
CA ILE A 140 -5.36 -4.27 -5.38
C ILE A 140 -4.95 -4.47 -6.83
N LEU A 141 -5.29 -3.52 -7.70
CA LEU A 141 -4.90 -3.54 -9.12
C LEU A 141 -3.38 -3.60 -9.30
N HIS A 142 -2.64 -2.82 -8.50
CA HIS A 142 -1.18 -2.84 -8.47
C HIS A 142 -0.64 -4.22 -8.07
N ALA A 143 -1.19 -4.84 -7.01
CA ALA A 143 -0.76 -6.17 -6.60
C ALA A 143 -0.97 -7.21 -7.70
N ASN A 144 -2.13 -7.16 -8.37
CA ASN A 144 -2.47 -8.09 -9.46
C ASN A 144 -1.55 -7.93 -10.67
N GLU A 145 -1.34 -6.69 -11.13
CA GLU A 145 -0.48 -6.43 -12.30
C GLU A 145 1.01 -6.69 -12.00
N LEU A 146 1.49 -6.34 -10.80
CA LEU A 146 2.86 -6.66 -10.39
C LEU A 146 3.07 -8.17 -10.29
N SER A 147 2.10 -8.90 -9.72
CA SER A 147 2.11 -10.36 -9.67
C SER A 147 2.24 -10.96 -11.06
N ARG A 148 1.40 -10.52 -12.02
CA ARG A 148 1.43 -11.01 -13.41
C ARG A 148 2.81 -10.80 -14.04
N ARG A 149 3.39 -9.60 -13.89
CA ARG A 149 4.72 -9.26 -14.43
C ARG A 149 5.84 -10.12 -13.82
N LEU A 150 5.84 -10.29 -12.50
CA LEU A 150 6.86 -11.10 -11.82
C LEU A 150 6.76 -12.58 -12.17
N GLN A 151 5.56 -13.10 -12.41
CA GLN A 151 5.37 -14.46 -12.91
C GLN A 151 5.93 -14.63 -14.33
N GLU A 152 5.71 -13.66 -15.22
CA GLU A 152 6.28 -13.67 -16.58
C GLU A 152 7.81 -13.65 -16.56
N GLU A 153 8.41 -12.91 -15.62
CA GLU A 153 9.84 -12.88 -15.38
C GLU A 153 10.38 -14.11 -14.62
N ARG A 154 9.48 -14.99 -14.12
CA ARG A 154 9.81 -16.11 -13.24
C ARG A 154 10.59 -15.68 -11.99
N ALA A 155 10.29 -14.49 -11.48
CA ALA A 155 10.88 -14.01 -10.23
C ALA A 155 10.30 -14.78 -9.04
N ASN A 156 11.15 -15.17 -8.08
CA ASN A 156 10.73 -15.81 -6.83
C ASN A 156 10.19 -14.78 -5.83
N ILE A 157 9.14 -14.06 -6.23
CA ILE A 157 8.49 -13.01 -5.45
C ILE A 157 6.98 -13.10 -5.61
N THR A 158 6.24 -13.12 -4.50
CA THR A 158 4.77 -13.07 -4.49
C THR A 158 4.28 -11.68 -4.08
N VAL A 159 3.13 -11.30 -4.63
CA VAL A 159 2.50 -9.99 -4.37
C VAL A 159 1.02 -10.18 -4.11
N ASN A 160 0.57 -9.83 -2.91
CA ASN A 160 -0.82 -9.95 -2.51
C ASN A 160 -1.34 -8.66 -1.90
N SER A 161 -2.66 -8.51 -1.91
CA SER A 161 -3.33 -7.38 -1.28
C SER A 161 -4.17 -7.85 -0.09
N VAL A 162 -4.27 -7.00 0.93
CA VAL A 162 -4.97 -7.35 2.17
C VAL A 162 -5.92 -6.25 2.59
N HIS A 163 -7.10 -6.62 3.06
CA HIS A 163 -7.88 -5.77 3.95
C HIS A 163 -7.55 -6.15 5.39
N PRO A 164 -6.98 -5.23 6.19
CA PRO A 164 -6.55 -5.55 7.55
C PRO A 164 -7.72 -5.58 8.56
N GLY A 165 -8.98 -5.48 8.10
CA GLY A 165 -10.15 -5.25 8.94
C GLY A 165 -10.31 -3.79 9.36
N VAL A 166 -11.32 -3.51 10.19
CA VAL A 166 -11.57 -2.17 10.74
C VAL A 166 -10.70 -2.01 12.00
N ILE A 167 -9.57 -1.32 11.87
CA ILE A 167 -8.61 -1.11 12.95
C ILE A 167 -8.61 0.35 13.35
N MET A 168 -8.57 0.61 14.66
CA MET A 168 -8.27 1.92 15.20
C MET A 168 -6.78 2.24 14.95
N THR A 169 -6.50 3.05 13.95
CA THR A 169 -5.16 3.60 13.68
C THR A 169 -5.19 5.13 13.88
N ASN A 170 -4.05 5.74 14.22
CA ASN A 170 -3.89 7.21 14.39
C ASN A 170 -4.08 8.03 13.09
N LEU A 171 -4.73 7.46 12.08
CA LEU A 171 -5.05 8.04 10.78
C LEU A 171 -6.07 9.20 10.83
N MET A 172 -6.56 9.60 12.01
CA MET A 172 -7.73 10.47 12.18
C MET A 172 -7.44 11.79 12.91
N ARG A 173 -6.24 12.36 12.79
CA ARG A 173 -5.84 13.58 13.52
C ARG A 173 -6.42 14.92 13.00
N HIS A 174 -7.21 14.92 11.91
CA HIS A 174 -7.58 16.16 11.20
C HIS A 174 -9.09 16.48 11.12
N SER A 175 -10.00 15.87 11.91
CA SER A 175 -11.41 16.30 11.90
C SER A 175 -12.12 16.18 13.23
N THR A 176 -12.31 17.32 13.89
CA THR A 176 -13.09 17.48 15.14
C THR A 176 -14.60 17.27 14.92
N HIS A 177 -15.12 17.55 13.73
CA HIS A 177 -16.54 17.39 13.40
C HIS A 177 -16.94 15.94 13.09
N LEU A 178 -16.03 15.13 12.55
CA LEU A 178 -16.28 13.72 12.27
C LEU A 178 -16.36 12.89 13.56
N MET A 179 -15.65 13.27 14.62
CA MET A 179 -15.75 12.61 15.94
C MET A 179 -17.17 12.65 16.53
N ARG A 180 -17.91 13.73 16.28
CA ARG A 180 -19.29 13.89 16.79
C ARG A 180 -20.30 13.09 15.97
N LEU A 181 -20.07 12.93 14.67
CA LEU A 181 -20.90 12.11 13.77
C LEU A 181 -20.65 10.61 13.98
N LEU A 182 -19.42 10.22 14.34
CA LEU A 182 -19.04 8.82 14.55
C LEU A 182 -19.49 8.22 15.89
N LYS A 183 -19.88 9.04 16.89
CA LYS A 183 -20.64 8.53 18.05
C LYS A 183 -21.93 7.82 17.63
N VAL A 184 -22.49 8.17 16.47
CA VAL A 184 -23.72 7.59 15.92
C VAL A 184 -23.46 6.35 15.06
N PHE A 185 -22.28 6.25 14.42
CA PHE A 185 -21.88 5.09 13.59
C PHE A 185 -21.02 4.06 14.35
N SER A 186 -20.81 4.25 15.65
CA SER A 186 -19.95 3.48 16.57
C SER A 186 -20.37 2.01 16.80
N PHE A 187 -21.36 1.47 16.11
CA PHE A 187 -22.03 0.24 16.55
C PHE A 187 -21.55 -1.07 15.89
N PHE A 188 -20.66 -1.05 14.88
CA PHE A 188 -20.23 -2.29 14.21
C PHE A 188 -18.72 -2.55 14.34
N ILE A 189 -18.37 -3.15 15.48
CA ILE A 189 -17.27 -4.12 15.75
C ILE A 189 -15.83 -3.63 15.53
N TRP A 190 -15.15 -3.37 16.65
CA TRP A 190 -13.79 -2.81 16.72
C TRP A 190 -12.76 -3.94 16.89
N LYS A 191 -11.75 -4.03 16.00
CA LYS A 191 -10.59 -4.95 16.17
C LYS A 191 -9.44 -4.24 16.90
N ASN A 192 -8.73 -4.98 17.76
CA ASN A 192 -7.50 -4.47 18.40
C ASN A 192 -6.28 -4.54 17.44
N VAL A 193 -5.16 -3.90 17.79
CA VAL A 193 -3.98 -3.81 16.90
C VAL A 193 -3.46 -5.19 16.46
N PRO A 194 -3.31 -6.20 17.33
CA PRO A 194 -2.92 -7.55 16.90
C PRO A 194 -3.90 -8.19 15.91
N GLN A 195 -5.20 -8.09 16.15
CA GLN A 195 -6.23 -8.59 15.23
C GLN A 195 -6.19 -7.87 13.87
N GLY A 196 -5.81 -6.59 13.88
CA GLY A 196 -5.62 -5.80 12.69
C GLY A 196 -4.40 -6.17 11.85
N ALA A 197 -3.29 -6.49 12.52
CA ALA A 197 -2.08 -6.93 11.84
C ALA A 197 -2.17 -8.38 11.35
N ALA A 198 -3.09 -9.19 11.90
CA ALA A 198 -3.16 -10.64 11.70
C ALA A 198 -3.16 -11.04 10.22
N THR A 199 -4.03 -10.46 9.38
CA THR A 199 -4.07 -10.80 7.95
C THR A 199 -2.81 -10.38 7.21
N THR A 200 -2.25 -9.20 7.54
CA THR A 200 -0.98 -8.75 6.96
C THR A 200 0.16 -9.70 7.34
N CYS A 201 0.26 -10.09 8.61
CA CYS A 201 1.27 -11.03 9.09
C CYS A 201 1.07 -12.43 8.49
N PHE A 202 -0.17 -12.92 8.40
CA PHE A 202 -0.48 -14.19 7.76
C PHE A 202 0.00 -14.21 6.31
N VAL A 203 -0.34 -13.19 5.52
CA VAL A 203 0.08 -13.08 4.12
C VAL A 203 1.60 -12.91 3.99
N ALA A 204 2.23 -12.15 4.88
CA ALA A 204 3.67 -11.92 4.84
C ALA A 204 4.49 -13.13 5.30
N LEU A 205 4.00 -13.97 6.21
CA LEU A 205 4.84 -14.93 6.95
C LEU A 205 4.40 -16.39 6.86
N HIS A 206 3.14 -16.68 6.53
CA HIS A 206 2.64 -18.04 6.68
C HIS A 206 3.15 -18.95 5.54
N PRO A 207 3.75 -20.13 5.85
CA PRO A 207 4.31 -21.02 4.83
C PRO A 207 3.29 -21.55 3.82
N SER A 208 2.02 -21.71 4.21
CA SER A 208 0.96 -22.17 3.28
C SER A 208 0.67 -21.22 2.12
N LEU A 209 1.26 -20.03 2.11
CA LEU A 209 1.12 -19.04 1.04
C LEU A 209 2.35 -18.98 0.12
N GLU A 210 3.27 -19.95 0.23
CA GLU A 210 4.33 -20.13 -0.76
C GLU A 210 3.73 -20.25 -2.17
N GLY A 211 4.26 -19.46 -3.10
CA GLY A 211 3.79 -19.36 -4.49
C GLY A 211 2.45 -18.66 -4.67
N VAL A 212 1.72 -18.30 -3.60
CA VAL A 212 0.41 -17.66 -3.71
C VAL A 212 0.60 -16.17 -4.01
N THR A 213 0.14 -15.72 -5.18
CA THR A 213 0.32 -14.35 -5.65
C THR A 213 -0.89 -13.84 -6.43
N GLY A 214 -1.07 -12.53 -6.49
CA GLY A 214 -2.19 -11.87 -7.18
C GLY A 214 -3.53 -12.08 -6.47
N LYS A 215 -3.52 -12.39 -5.18
CA LYS A 215 -4.71 -12.65 -4.37
C LYS A 215 -5.05 -11.49 -3.44
N TYR A 216 -6.30 -11.47 -3.03
CA TYR A 216 -6.84 -10.50 -2.08
C TYR A 216 -7.31 -11.24 -0.83
N PHE A 217 -6.86 -10.81 0.36
CA PHE A 217 -7.16 -11.45 1.63
C PHE A 217 -7.96 -10.56 2.57
N PHE A 218 -8.84 -11.20 3.33
CA PHE A 218 -9.56 -10.58 4.44
C PHE A 218 -9.74 -11.63 5.53
N ASP A 219 -9.46 -11.26 6.78
CA ASP A 219 -9.58 -12.16 7.94
C ASP A 219 -8.83 -13.48 7.75
N CYS A 220 -7.59 -13.38 7.24
CA CYS A 220 -6.69 -14.49 6.92
C CYS A 220 -7.24 -15.51 5.89
N ASN A 221 -8.27 -15.14 5.14
CA ASN A 221 -8.83 -15.96 4.07
C ASN A 221 -8.70 -15.25 2.72
N GLU A 222 -8.41 -16.02 1.66
CA GLU A 222 -8.56 -15.52 0.29
C GLU A 222 -10.03 -15.15 0.05
N THR A 223 -10.28 -13.99 -0.55
CA THR A 223 -11.63 -13.51 -0.85
C THR A 223 -11.69 -12.75 -2.16
N HIS A 224 -12.89 -12.58 -2.70
CA HIS A 224 -13.10 -11.88 -3.95
C HIS A 224 -13.24 -10.36 -3.73
N PRO A 225 -12.41 -9.52 -4.36
CA PRO A 225 -12.60 -8.07 -4.32
C PRO A 225 -13.70 -7.65 -5.32
N SER A 226 -13.93 -6.35 -5.48
CA SER A 226 -14.89 -5.82 -6.48
C SER A 226 -14.57 -6.28 -7.90
N ALA A 227 -15.55 -6.25 -8.80
CA ALA A 227 -15.34 -6.57 -10.22
C ALA A 227 -14.27 -5.67 -10.86
N LEU A 228 -14.25 -4.37 -10.53
CA LEU A 228 -13.21 -3.44 -10.98
C LEU A 228 -11.81 -3.88 -10.55
N ALA A 229 -11.66 -4.39 -9.32
CA ALA A 229 -10.38 -4.85 -8.79
C ALA A 229 -9.86 -6.13 -9.47
N GLN A 230 -10.74 -6.90 -10.13
CA GLN A 230 -10.40 -8.11 -10.88
C GLN A 230 -10.19 -7.82 -12.38
N ASN A 231 -10.35 -6.57 -12.82
CA ASN A 231 -10.19 -6.19 -14.22
C ASN A 231 -8.69 -6.03 -14.57
N GLY A 232 -8.15 -6.97 -15.34
CA GLY A 232 -6.75 -6.96 -15.79
C GLY A 232 -6.40 -5.80 -16.73
N GLU A 233 -7.34 -5.33 -17.57
CA GLU A 233 -7.12 -4.18 -18.44
C GLU A 233 -6.98 -2.90 -17.63
N LEU A 234 -7.86 -2.71 -16.63
CA LEU A 234 -7.79 -1.58 -15.70
C LEU A 234 -6.49 -1.62 -14.87
N ALA A 235 -6.03 -2.81 -14.48
CA ALA A 235 -4.77 -2.95 -13.76
C ALA A 235 -3.56 -2.53 -14.62
N LYS A 236 -3.54 -2.93 -15.89
CA LYS A 236 -2.53 -2.51 -16.86
C LYS A 236 -2.58 -1.01 -17.13
N GLU A 237 -3.77 -0.45 -17.33
CA GLU A 237 -3.97 0.99 -17.54
C GLU A 237 -3.47 1.80 -16.32
N LEU A 238 -3.79 1.35 -15.10
CA LEU A 238 -3.28 1.95 -13.86
C LEU A 238 -1.77 1.89 -13.78
N TRP A 239 -1.15 0.77 -14.15
CA TRP A 239 0.30 0.62 -14.16
C TRP A 239 0.97 1.62 -15.11
N ASP A 240 0.47 1.72 -16.34
CA ASP A 240 1.00 2.63 -17.34
C ASP A 240 0.80 4.10 -16.94
N PHE A 241 -0.37 4.43 -16.38
CA PHE A 241 -0.67 5.75 -15.84
C PHE A 241 0.25 6.11 -14.66
N SER A 242 0.49 5.16 -13.75
CA SER A 242 1.36 5.38 -12.58
C SER A 242 2.81 5.62 -13.01
N ASN A 243 3.30 4.88 -14.01
CA ASN A 243 4.60 5.14 -14.62
C ASN A 243 4.69 6.52 -15.27
N LYS A 244 3.64 6.96 -15.98
CA LYS A 244 3.60 8.31 -16.57
C LYS A 244 3.69 9.39 -15.49
N LEU A 245 2.96 9.24 -14.38
CA LEU A 245 2.99 10.18 -13.27
C LEU A 245 4.38 10.25 -12.61
N VAL A 246 5.00 9.10 -12.34
CA VAL A 246 6.38 9.06 -11.78
C VAL A 246 7.35 9.78 -12.72
N LYS A 247 7.34 9.44 -14.02
CA LYS A 247 8.22 10.08 -15.00
C LYS A 247 8.01 11.59 -15.11
N ALA A 248 6.75 12.04 -15.04
CA ALA A 248 6.44 13.47 -15.10
C ALA A 248 6.99 14.22 -13.88
N ALA A 249 6.89 13.63 -12.69
CA ALA A 249 7.40 14.21 -11.46
C ALA A 249 8.94 14.21 -11.37
N GLU A 250 9.63 13.27 -12.03
CA GLU A 250 11.09 13.26 -12.11
C GLU A 250 11.66 14.35 -13.04
N LEU A 251 10.82 14.90 -13.94
CA LEU A 251 11.21 15.94 -14.90
C LEU A 251 10.88 17.35 -14.42
N SER A 252 10.15 17.50 -13.31
CA SER A 252 9.73 18.77 -12.72
C SER A 252 10.62 19.20 -11.56
#